data_AF-A0A535HAH7-F1
#
_entry.id   AF-A0A535HAH7-F1
#
_cell.length_a   1.000
_cell.length_b   1.000
_cell.length_c   1.000
_cell.angle_alpha   90.00
_cell.angle_beta   90.00
_cell.angle_gamma   90.00
#
_symmetry.space_group_name_H-M   'P 1'
#
loop_
_entity.id
_entity.type
_entity.pdbx_description
1 polymer ?
#
loop_
_entity_poly.entity_id
_entity_poly.type
_entity_poly.pdbx_seq_one_letter_code
_entity_poly.pdbx_strand_id
1 'polypeptide(L)'
;MGKAARFFAAGFDTAAIGILAYNETGGRFAATLAEYVLWGSVLAAAICAIVILLERGAPLAWIAIGYILFGGLPTQGSPHYAFILLALALAPMVPRPRGSLGLGIAIAAVSALVSRVAIAFAP
;
A
#
# COMPACT_ATOMS: atom_id res chain seq x y z
N MET A 1 17.28 -1.53 12.71
CA MET A 1 17.35 -1.48 11.23
C MET A 1 17.67 -0.06 10.79
N GLY A 2 18.69 0.13 9.95
CA GLY A 2 19.06 1.46 9.43
C GLY A 2 18.10 1.95 8.34
N LYS A 3 18.08 3.27 8.12
CA LYS A 3 17.22 3.95 7.13
C LYS A 3 17.34 3.35 5.72
N ALA A 4 18.57 3.16 5.24
CA ALA A 4 18.85 2.59 3.93
C ALA A 4 18.24 1.19 3.78
N ALA A 5 18.35 0.33 4.80
CA ALA A 5 17.78 -1.02 4.76
C ALA A 5 16.24 -1.01 4.66
N ARG A 6 15.57 -0.08 5.36
CA ARG A 6 14.10 0.08 5.28
C ARG A 6 13.68 0.62 3.91
N PHE A 7 14.46 1.54 3.34
CA PHE A 7 14.22 2.07 2.00
C PHE A 7 14.40 0.99 0.92
N PHE A 8 15.48 0.22 0.96
CA PHE A 8 15.72 -0.86 0.02
C PHE A 8 14.68 -1.98 0.14
N ALA A 9 14.25 -2.32 1.36
CA ALA A 9 13.15 -3.27 1.56
C ALA A 9 11.84 -2.77 0.95
N ALA A 10 11.43 -1.53 1.25
CA ALA A 10 10.23 -0.94 0.66
C ALA A 10 10.31 -0.76 -0.87
N GLY A 11 11.50 -0.46 -1.40
CA GLY A 11 11.76 -0.39 -2.83
C GLY A 11 11.67 -1.76 -3.50
N PHE A 12 12.21 -2.80 -2.87
CA PHE A 12 12.08 -4.19 -3.34
C PHE A 12 10.61 -4.63 -3.34
N ASP A 13 9.89 -4.34 -2.26
CA ASP A 13 8.45 -4.60 -2.11
C ASP A 13 7.62 -3.91 -3.20
N THR A 14 7.99 -2.67 -3.54
CA THR A 14 7.38 -1.91 -4.66
C THR A 14 7.65 -2.60 -6.00
N ALA A 15 8.89 -3.03 -6.25
CA ALA A 15 9.25 -3.73 -7.48
C ALA A 15 8.57 -5.10 -7.59
N ALA A 16 8.50 -5.86 -6.51
CA ALA A 16 7.85 -7.17 -6.46
C ALA A 16 6.36 -7.08 -6.81
N ILE A 17 5.64 -6.10 -6.25
CA ILE A 17 4.24 -5.87 -6.59
C ILE A 17 4.08 -5.27 -7.99
N GLY A 18 5.02 -4.45 -8.44
CA GLY A 18 5.05 -3.96 -9.82
C GLY A 18 5.15 -5.10 -10.84
N ILE A 19 6.00 -6.10 -10.58
CA ILE A 19 6.14 -7.30 -11.41
C ILE A 19 4.86 -8.14 -11.36
N LEU A 20 4.30 -8.35 -10.17
CA LEU A 20 3.03 -9.06 -10.02
C LEU A 20 1.92 -8.35 -10.81
N ALA A 21 1.85 -7.02 -10.71
CA ALA A 21 0.87 -6.23 -11.42
C ALA A 21 1.05 -6.30 -12.94
N TYR A 22 2.28 -6.22 -13.42
CA TYR A 22 2.57 -6.38 -14.85
C TYR A 22 2.16 -7.76 -15.38
N ASN A 23 2.45 -8.83 -14.62
CA ASN A 23 2.10 -10.20 -15.00
C ASN A 23 0.59 -10.46 -15.00
N GLU A 24 -0.13 -9.97 -13.98
CA GLU A 24 -1.58 -10.18 -13.88
C GLU A 24 -2.39 -9.32 -14.86
N THR A 25 -1.90 -8.12 -15.18
CA THR A 25 -2.59 -7.21 -16.11
C THR A 25 -2.10 -7.34 -17.56
N GLY A 26 -1.03 -8.08 -17.81
CA GLY A 26 -0.35 -8.11 -19.11
C GLY A 26 0.16 -6.72 -19.54
N GLY A 27 0.46 -5.84 -18.58
CA GLY A 27 0.84 -4.46 -18.83
C GLY A 27 -0.32 -3.49 -19.10
N ARG A 28 -1.58 -3.95 -18.98
CA ARG A 28 -2.75 -3.07 -19.09
C ARG A 28 -2.95 -2.28 -17.80
N PHE A 29 -3.25 -1.00 -17.96
CA PHE A 29 -3.57 -0.11 -16.86
C PHE A 29 -5.04 0.24 -16.95
N ALA A 30 -5.77 0.12 -15.83
CA ALA A 30 -7.09 0.73 -15.64
C ALA A 30 -8.26 0.19 -16.50
N ALA A 31 -8.26 -1.09 -16.91
CA ALA A 31 -9.42 -1.68 -17.61
C ALA A 31 -10.48 -2.25 -16.65
N THR A 32 -10.11 -2.62 -15.42
CA THR A 32 -11.04 -3.14 -14.40
C THR A 32 -10.70 -2.60 -13.01
N LEU A 33 -11.67 -2.69 -12.08
CA LEU A 33 -11.51 -2.28 -10.68
C LEU A 33 -10.29 -2.97 -10.02
N ALA A 34 -10.05 -4.24 -10.35
CA ALA A 34 -8.93 -5.01 -9.83
C ALA A 34 -7.58 -4.45 -10.32
N GLU A 35 -7.48 -4.06 -11.59
CA GLU A 35 -6.26 -3.46 -12.14
C GLU A 35 -5.95 -2.10 -11.50
N TYR A 36 -6.98 -1.27 -11.25
CA TYR A 36 -6.83 0.01 -10.54
C TYR A 36 -6.26 -0.18 -9.13
N VAL A 37 -6.77 -1.18 -8.41
CA VAL A 37 -6.31 -1.51 -7.06
C VAL A 37 -4.87 -2.06 -7.08
N LEU A 38 -4.53 -2.90 -8.06
CA LEU A 38 -3.20 -3.46 -8.25
C LEU A 38 -2.16 -2.36 -8.45
N TRP A 39 -2.38 -1.50 -9.45
CA TRP A 39 -1.46 -0.43 -9.78
C TRP A 39 -1.44 0.69 -8.73
N GLY A 40 -2.58 0.95 -8.08
CA GLY A 40 -2.64 1.81 -6.91
C GLY A 40 -1.80 1.29 -5.73
N SER A 41 -1.73 -0.04 -5.56
CA SER A 41 -0.91 -0.67 -4.52
C SER A 41 0.59 -0.53 -4.82
N VAL A 42 1.00 -0.61 -6.08
CA VAL A 42 2.38 -0.28 -6.53
C VAL A 42 2.72 1.16 -6.16
N LEU A 43 1.83 2.11 -6.47
CA LEU A 43 2.03 3.52 -6.18
C LEU A 43 2.07 3.78 -4.66
N ALA A 44 1.21 3.12 -3.89
CA ALA A 44 1.20 3.19 -2.44
C ALA A 44 2.52 2.67 -1.81
N ALA A 45 3.06 1.55 -2.32
CA ALA A 45 4.35 1.02 -1.89
C ALA A 45 5.50 1.99 -2.21
N ALA A 46 5.48 2.61 -3.40
CA ALA A 46 6.45 3.62 -3.78
C ALA A 46 6.40 4.85 -2.84
N ILE A 47 5.19 5.30 -2.47
CA ILE A 47 4.99 6.38 -1.51
C ILE A 47 5.59 6.01 -0.14
N CYS A 48 5.38 4.77 0.33
CA CYS A 48 5.99 4.29 1.57
C CYS A 48 7.53 4.34 1.51
N ALA A 49 8.13 3.92 0.41
CA ALA A 49 9.58 4.01 0.21
C ALA A 49 10.07 5.47 0.26
N ILE A 50 9.38 6.39 -0.42
CA ILE A 50 9.70 7.83 -0.41
C ILE A 50 9.57 8.42 1.00
N VAL A 51 8.52 8.08 1.74
CA VAL A 51 8.31 8.56 3.12
C VAL A 51 9.41 8.02 4.07
N ILE A 52 9.87 6.79 3.87
CA ILE A 52 11.02 6.24 4.60
C ILE A 52 12.31 7.02 4.27
N LEU A 53 12.52 7.41 3.00
CA LEU A 53 13.68 8.20 2.59
C LEU A 53 13.65 9.63 3.16
N LEU A 54 12.48 10.26 3.18
CA LEU A 54 12.33 11.65 3.64
C LEU A 54 12.15 11.78 5.16
N GLU A 55 11.81 10.68 5.86
CA GLU A 55 11.46 10.64 7.29
C GLU A 55 10.38 11.66 7.70
N ARG A 56 9.61 12.12 6.71
CA ARG A 56 8.55 13.12 6.85
C ARG A 56 7.31 12.62 6.13
N GLY A 57 6.14 13.04 6.60
CA GLY A 57 4.87 12.59 6.03
C GLY A 57 4.44 11.21 6.50
N ALA A 58 4.76 10.84 7.74
CA ALA A 58 4.26 9.60 8.37
C ALA A 58 2.76 9.34 8.13
N PRO A 59 1.83 10.31 8.26
CA PRO A 59 0.42 10.06 7.98
C PRO A 59 0.16 9.55 6.55
N LEU A 60 0.92 10.05 5.57
CA LEU A 60 0.78 9.71 4.16
C LEU A 60 1.08 8.23 3.90
N ALA A 61 2.14 7.70 4.53
CA ALA A 61 2.48 6.29 4.40
C ALA A 61 1.50 5.37 5.12
N TRP A 62 0.89 5.81 6.23
CA TRP A 62 -0.19 5.03 6.87
C TRP A 62 -1.50 5.04 6.06
N ILE A 63 -1.78 6.14 5.34
CA ILE A 63 -2.85 6.18 4.33
C ILE A 63 -2.56 5.18 3.20
N ALA A 64 -1.33 5.17 2.68
CA ALA A 64 -0.89 4.23 1.65
C ALA A 64 -1.01 2.76 2.11
N ILE A 65 -0.61 2.45 3.36
CA ILE A 65 -0.80 1.12 3.97
C ILE A 65 -2.29 0.77 4.04
N GLY A 66 -3.16 1.70 4.43
CA GLY A 66 -4.61 1.49 4.45
C GLY A 66 -5.20 1.20 3.07
N TYR A 67 -4.72 1.89 2.04
CA TYR A 67 -5.10 1.61 0.64
C TYR A 67 -4.70 0.19 0.21
N ILE A 68 -3.47 -0.23 0.52
CA ILE A 68 -2.98 -1.60 0.23
C ILE A 68 -3.83 -2.64 0.98
N LEU A 69 -4.18 -2.38 2.25
CA LEU A 69 -5.04 -3.24 3.05
C LEU A 69 -6.45 -3.38 2.43
N PHE A 70 -6.98 -2.29 1.88
CA PHE A 70 -8.20 -2.33 1.08
C PHE A 70 -8.02 -3.18 -0.19
N GLY A 71 -6.85 -3.23 -0.82
CA GLY A 71 -6.66 -4.13 -1.97
C GLY A 71 -6.75 -5.62 -1.63
N GLY A 72 -6.42 -6.00 -0.39
CA GLY A 72 -6.39 -7.39 0.07
C GLY A 72 -7.67 -7.94 0.70
N LEU A 73 -8.59 -7.09 1.18
CA LEU A 73 -9.79 -7.50 1.95
C LEU A 73 -11.09 -7.76 1.15
N PRO A 74 -11.38 -7.08 0.02
CA PRO A 74 -12.65 -7.20 -0.70
C PRO A 74 -12.56 -7.65 -2.17
N THR A 75 -11.38 -8.01 -2.71
CA THR A 75 -11.25 -8.54 -4.07
C THR A 75 -11.77 -9.98 -4.14
N GLN A 76 -13.07 -10.14 -4.43
CA GLN A 76 -13.67 -11.45 -4.72
C GLN A 76 -13.03 -12.02 -6.00
N GLY A 77 -12.24 -13.08 -5.88
CA GLY A 77 -11.69 -13.83 -7.03
C GLY A 77 -10.23 -14.27 -6.91
N SER A 78 -9.44 -13.63 -6.05
CA SER A 78 -8.10 -14.11 -5.69
C SER A 78 -7.67 -13.44 -4.39
N PRO A 79 -7.49 -14.18 -3.28
CA PRO A 79 -7.01 -13.58 -2.06
C PRO A 79 -5.56 -13.17 -2.30
N HIS A 80 -5.34 -11.87 -2.53
CA HIS A 80 -3.99 -11.31 -2.56
C HIS A 80 -3.51 -11.18 -1.12
N TYR A 81 -3.28 -12.32 -0.47
CA TYR A 81 -2.51 -12.41 0.77
C TYR A 81 -1.19 -11.64 0.64
N ALA A 82 -0.65 -11.54 -0.57
CA ALA A 82 0.47 -10.67 -0.93
C ALA A 82 0.26 -9.20 -0.48
N PHE A 83 -0.91 -8.60 -0.66
CA PHE A 83 -1.17 -7.21 -0.22
C PHE A 83 -1.27 -7.10 1.31
N ILE A 84 -1.88 -8.08 1.97
CA ILE A 84 -1.95 -8.12 3.43
C ILE A 84 -0.53 -8.29 4.01
N LEU A 85 0.25 -9.20 3.46
CA LEU A 85 1.66 -9.43 3.84
C LEU A 85 2.52 -8.21 3.55
N LEU A 86 2.31 -7.53 2.43
CA LEU A 86 2.98 -6.27 2.11
C LEU A 86 2.67 -5.18 3.14
N ALA A 87 1.38 -4.99 3.46
CA ALA A 87 0.97 -4.01 4.45
C ALA A 87 1.59 -4.33 5.82
N LEU A 88 1.66 -5.61 6.18
CA LEU A 88 2.27 -6.07 7.43
C LEU A 88 3.79 -5.89 7.43
N ALA A 89 4.45 -6.05 6.28
CA ALA A 89 5.88 -5.83 6.09
C ALA A 89 6.24 -4.33 6.16
N LEU A 90 5.41 -3.46 5.57
CA LEU A 90 5.63 -2.01 5.54
C LEU A 90 5.28 -1.31 6.86
N ALA A 91 4.30 -1.80 7.61
CA ALA A 91 3.85 -1.20 8.88
C ALA A 91 4.99 -0.95 9.91
N PRO A 92 5.91 -1.89 10.20
CA PRO A 92 7.04 -1.63 11.08
C PRO A 92 8.15 -0.80 10.40
N MET A 93 8.16 -0.69 9.06
CA MET A 93 9.19 0.03 8.30
C MET A 93 8.92 1.52 8.16
N VAL A 94 7.67 1.95 8.23
CA VAL A 94 7.25 3.35 8.08
C VAL A 94 7.36 4.13 9.40
N PRO A 95 7.70 5.44 9.38
CA PRO A 95 7.67 6.28 10.58
C PRO A 95 6.29 6.34 11.23
N ARG A 96 6.25 6.40 12.57
CA ARG A 96 4.99 6.45 13.33
C ARG A 96 4.46 7.89 13.41
N PRO A 97 3.18 8.14 13.08
CA PRO A 97 2.60 9.47 13.18
C PRO A 97 2.56 9.90 14.65
N ARG A 98 3.27 11.00 14.96
CA ARG A 98 3.41 11.53 16.33
C ARG A 98 3.92 10.50 17.35
N GLY A 99 4.68 9.49 16.90
CA GLY A 99 5.20 8.42 17.77
C GLY A 99 4.18 7.35 18.19
N SER A 100 2.89 7.48 17.83
CA SER A 100 1.84 6.53 18.24
C SER A 100 1.55 5.49 17.15
N LEU A 101 1.62 4.20 17.53
CA LEU A 101 1.29 3.08 16.65
C LEU A 101 -0.24 2.98 16.46
N GLY A 102 -1.02 3.22 17.53
CA GLY A 102 -2.48 3.21 17.46
C GLY A 102 -3.04 4.28 16.53
N LEU A 103 -2.40 5.45 16.46
CA LEU A 103 -2.78 6.54 15.54
C LEU A 103 -2.50 6.13 14.09
N GLY A 104 -1.38 5.45 13.84
CA GLY A 104 -1.09 4.85 12.53
C GLY A 104 -2.15 3.84 12.10
N ILE A 105 -2.50 2.88 12.97
CA ILE A 105 -3.54 1.88 12.71
C ILE A 105 -4.88 2.56 12.44
N ALA A 106 -5.27 3.57 13.23
CA ALA A 106 -6.51 4.30 13.02
C ALA A 106 -6.54 4.99 11.65
N ILE A 107 -5.45 5.63 11.22
CA ILE A 107 -5.34 6.23 9.89
C ILE A 107 -5.46 5.16 8.80
N ALA A 108 -4.77 4.03 8.94
CA ALA A 108 -4.84 2.94 7.97
C ALA A 108 -6.27 2.36 7.88
N ALA A 109 -6.95 2.17 9.01
CA ALA A 109 -8.31 1.66 9.05
C ALA A 109 -9.32 2.63 8.41
N VAL A 110 -9.24 3.92 8.75
CA VAL A 110 -10.09 4.96 8.14
C VAL A 110 -9.80 5.05 6.64
N SER A 111 -8.53 5.05 6.25
CA SER A 111 -8.14 5.08 4.84
C SER A 111 -8.65 3.87 4.08
N ALA A 112 -8.54 2.65 4.62
CA ALA A 112 -9.08 1.45 3.98
C ALA A 112 -10.59 1.56 3.74
N LEU A 113 -11.32 2.12 4.70
CA LEU A 113 -12.76 2.33 4.60
C LEU A 113 -13.11 3.41 3.57
N VAL A 114 -12.37 4.53 3.56
CA VAL A 114 -12.55 5.61 2.58
C VAL A 114 -12.19 5.15 1.16
N SER A 115 -11.10 4.40 0.99
CA SER A 115 -10.70 3.84 -0.31
C SER A 115 -11.76 2.89 -0.85
N ARG A 116 -12.39 2.07 0.02
CA ARG A 116 -13.54 1.24 -0.37
C ARG A 116 -14.68 2.06 -0.92
N VAL A 117 -15.05 3.12 -0.21
CA VAL A 117 -16.16 4.00 -0.59
C VAL A 117 -15.84 4.71 -1.90
N ALA A 118 -14.66 5.32 -2.01
CA ALA A 118 -14.22 6.04 -3.20
C ALA A 118 -14.18 5.16 -4.45
N ILE A 119 -13.72 3.90 -4.33
CA ILE A 119 -13.64 2.95 -5.43
C ILE A 119 -15.03 2.40 -5.79
N ALA A 120 -15.95 2.24 -4.83
CA ALA A 120 -17.33 1.85 -5.11
C ALA A 120 -18.13 2.92 -5.88
N PHE A 121 -17.72 4.19 -5.79
CA PHE A 121 -18.30 5.31 -6.53
C PHE A 121 -17.48 5.73 -7.76
N ALA A 122 -16.39 5.02 -8.07
CA ALA A 122 -15.63 5.25 -9.29
C ALA A 122 -16.43 4.70 -10.50
N PRO A 123 -16.56 5.48 -11.59
CA PRO A 123 -17.37 5.13 -12.76
C PRO A 123 -16.82 3.95 -13.56
#